data_AF-A0A4Y2IS91-F1
#
_entry.id   AF-A0A4Y2IS91-F1
#
_cell.length_a   1.000
_cell.length_b   1.000
_cell.length_c   1.000
_cell.angle_alpha   90.00
_cell.angle_beta   90.00
_cell.angle_gamma   90.00
#
_symmetry.space_group_name_H-M   'P 1'
#
loop_
_entity.id
_entity.type
_entity.pdbx_description
1 polymer ?
#
loop_
_entity_poly.entity_id
_entity_poly.type
_entity_poly.pdbx_seq_one_letter_code
_entity_poly.pdbx_strand_id
1 'polypeptide(L)'
;MTQRLTYHLESTNSLNDRQHGFREGKCVDTAINELLSKIKTARRDGKHVLVLSIDIKGAFDNLQHRAILKSLDARACPVNINRLFHSLLQNRKVTLLTPQGRTTKDQKQGCPQGSCSGPALWNLVANEILNQVWPYNVYILQPSQMILCWSLKRIQIKTL
;
A
#
# COMPACT_ATOMS: atom_id res chain seq x y z
N MET A 1 5.13 19.10 3.85
CA MET A 1 6.04 17.94 3.70
C MET A 1 5.41 16.85 2.84
N THR A 2 4.29 16.27 3.29
CA THR A 2 3.56 15.20 2.58
C THR A 2 3.19 15.57 1.15
N GLN A 3 2.67 16.77 0.92
CA GLN A 3 2.33 17.25 -0.43
C GLN A 3 3.52 17.22 -1.40
N ARG A 4 4.74 17.53 -0.93
CA ARG A 4 5.95 17.48 -1.76
C ARG A 4 6.35 16.04 -2.09
N LEU A 5 6.16 15.11 -1.14
CA LEU A 5 6.37 13.68 -1.39
C LEU A 5 5.34 13.15 -2.38
N THR A 6 4.05 13.43 -2.16
CA THR A 6 2.97 13.01 -3.08
C THR A 6 3.20 13.58 -4.47
N TYR A 7 3.50 14.87 -4.60
CA TYR A 7 3.82 15.50 -5.88
C TYR A 7 5.00 14.81 -6.58
N HIS A 8 6.09 14.54 -5.86
CA HIS A 8 7.21 13.78 -6.41
C HIS A 8 6.75 12.42 -6.94
N LEU A 9 6.07 11.63 -6.11
CA LEU A 9 5.61 10.28 -6.46
C LEU A 9 4.67 10.24 -7.67
N GLU A 10 3.78 11.23 -7.81
CA GLU A 10 2.87 11.33 -8.94
C GLU A 10 3.58 11.84 -10.21
N SER A 11 4.39 12.91 -10.09
CA SER A 11 5.12 13.50 -11.22
C SER A 11 6.16 12.58 -11.85
N THR A 12 6.75 11.67 -11.06
CA THR A 12 7.70 10.65 -11.53
C THR A 12 7.04 9.31 -11.82
N ASN A 13 5.71 9.24 -11.81
CA ASN A 13 4.90 8.02 -11.98
C ASN A 13 5.44 6.82 -11.18
N SER A 14 5.83 7.06 -9.93
CA SER A 14 6.51 6.06 -9.08
C SER A 14 5.53 5.16 -8.31
N LEU A 15 4.23 5.37 -8.48
CA LEU A 15 3.18 4.56 -7.90
C LEU A 15 2.46 3.76 -8.99
N ASN A 16 2.29 2.46 -8.75
CA ASN A 16 1.63 1.54 -9.65
C ASN A 16 0.20 2.02 -9.98
N ASP A 17 -0.21 1.86 -11.23
CA ASP A 17 -1.54 2.30 -11.68
C ASP A 17 -2.69 1.54 -11.02
N ARG A 18 -2.44 0.33 -10.53
CA ARG A 18 -3.38 -0.50 -9.77
C ARG A 18 -3.56 -0.04 -8.33
N GLN A 19 -2.88 1.03 -7.96
CA GLN A 19 -3.01 1.73 -6.69
C GLN A 19 -4.06 2.83 -6.84
N HIS A 20 -5.17 2.73 -6.13
CA HIS A 20 -6.27 3.71 -6.16
C HIS A 20 -6.44 4.44 -4.83
N GLY A 21 -6.05 3.82 -3.71
CA GLY A 21 -6.18 4.45 -2.40
C GLY A 21 -5.25 5.63 -2.25
N PHE A 22 -5.80 6.72 -1.67
CA PHE A 22 -5.04 7.90 -1.28
C PHE A 22 -4.24 8.57 -2.41
N ARG A 23 -4.69 8.42 -3.66
CA ARG A 23 -4.13 9.08 -4.84
C ARG A 23 -5.12 10.09 -5.39
N GLU A 24 -4.60 11.21 -5.88
CA GLU A 24 -5.40 12.22 -6.54
C GLU A 24 -6.00 11.66 -7.84
N GLY A 25 -7.28 11.97 -8.11
CA GLY A 25 -7.99 11.44 -9.28
C GLY A 25 -8.38 9.96 -9.19
N LYS A 26 -8.07 9.25 -8.09
CA LYS A 26 -8.51 7.87 -7.86
C LYS A 26 -9.36 7.75 -6.60
N CYS A 27 -10.31 6.84 -6.64
CA CYS A 27 -11.20 6.53 -5.53
C CYS A 27 -11.57 5.06 -5.52
N VAL A 28 -12.35 4.65 -4.51
CA VAL A 28 -12.86 3.28 -4.41
C VAL A 28 -13.67 2.89 -5.65
N ASP A 29 -14.46 3.79 -6.22
CA ASP A 29 -15.25 3.51 -7.43
C ASP A 29 -14.36 3.19 -8.64
N THR A 30 -13.23 3.89 -8.80
CA THR A 30 -12.28 3.59 -9.87
C THR A 30 -11.71 2.17 -9.74
N ALA A 31 -11.42 1.73 -8.51
CA ALA A 31 -10.93 0.37 -8.25
C ALA A 31 -12.01 -0.68 -8.49
N ILE A 32 -13.26 -0.41 -8.06
CA ILE A 32 -14.41 -1.30 -8.29
C ILE A 32 -14.71 -1.43 -9.78
N ASN A 33 -14.70 -0.32 -10.52
CA ASN A 33 -14.94 -0.31 -11.96
C ASN A 33 -13.88 -1.13 -12.70
N GLU A 34 -12.61 -1.01 -12.32
CA GLU A 34 -11.53 -1.81 -12.87
C GLU A 34 -11.70 -3.31 -12.56
N LEU A 35 -12.02 -3.65 -11.31
CA LEU A 35 -12.32 -5.02 -10.89
C LEU A 35 -13.49 -5.61 -11.71
N LEU A 36 -14.61 -4.90 -11.80
CA LEU A 36 -15.80 -5.34 -12.53
C LEU A 36 -15.52 -5.53 -14.02
N SER A 37 -14.74 -4.63 -14.63
CA SER A 37 -14.31 -4.74 -16.02
C SER A 37 -13.54 -6.06 -16.25
N LYS A 38 -12.57 -6.36 -15.37
CA LYS A 38 -11.77 -7.59 -15.48
C LYS A 38 -12.59 -8.85 -15.22
N ILE A 39 -13.52 -8.83 -14.26
CA ILE A 39 -14.46 -9.94 -14.03
C ILE A 39 -15.31 -10.21 -15.27
N LYS A 40 -15.84 -9.16 -15.90
CA LYS A 40 -16.63 -9.28 -17.13
C LYS A 40 -15.83 -9.88 -18.27
N THR A 41 -14.59 -9.41 -18.49
CA THR A 41 -13.68 -9.99 -19.50
C THR A 41 -13.42 -11.47 -19.24
N ALA A 42 -13.07 -11.84 -18.00
CA ALA A 42 -12.79 -13.22 -17.63
C ALA A 42 -14.00 -14.15 -17.85
N ARG A 43 -15.20 -13.71 -17.48
CA ARG A 43 -16.44 -14.46 -17.72
C ARG A 43 -16.71 -14.65 -19.21
N ARG A 44 -16.49 -13.60 -20.02
CA ARG A 44 -16.61 -13.70 -21.49
C ARG A 44 -15.64 -14.71 -22.09
N ASP A 45 -14.44 -14.82 -21.52
CA ASP A 45 -13.43 -15.81 -21.92
C ASP A 45 -13.71 -17.23 -21.39
N GLY A 46 -14.85 -17.47 -20.72
CA GLY A 46 -15.18 -18.76 -20.11
C GLY A 46 -14.29 -19.14 -18.92
N LYS A 47 -13.68 -18.16 -18.25
CA LYS A 47 -12.82 -18.37 -17.06
C LYS A 47 -13.63 -18.18 -15.79
N HIS A 48 -13.28 -18.96 -14.76
CA HIS A 48 -13.78 -18.72 -13.41
C HIS A 48 -12.90 -17.68 -12.72
N VAL A 49 -13.53 -16.83 -11.91
CA VAL A 49 -12.87 -15.78 -11.15
C VAL A 49 -13.08 -16.05 -9.66
N LEU A 50 -11.99 -16.07 -8.91
CA LEU A 50 -12.00 -16.03 -7.45
C LEU A 50 -11.51 -14.66 -7.00
N VAL A 51 -12.32 -13.90 -6.28
CA VAL A 51 -11.92 -12.62 -5.68
C VAL A 51 -11.59 -12.84 -4.20
N LEU A 52 -10.40 -12.44 -3.80
CA LEU A 52 -9.93 -12.42 -2.42
C LEU A 52 -9.78 -10.97 -1.96
N SER A 53 -10.42 -10.65 -0.85
CA SER A 53 -10.26 -9.36 -0.17
C SER A 53 -9.43 -9.55 1.09
N ILE A 54 -8.31 -8.83 1.19
CA ILE A 54 -7.40 -8.89 2.33
C ILE A 54 -7.41 -7.52 3.01
N ASP A 55 -7.99 -7.46 4.20
CA ASP A 55 -7.94 -6.26 5.05
C ASP A 55 -6.74 -6.33 6.00
N ILE A 56 -5.92 -5.28 6.02
CA ILE A 56 -4.69 -5.25 6.82
C ILE A 56 -4.99 -4.56 8.16
N LYS A 57 -5.12 -5.37 9.21
CA LYS A 57 -5.38 -4.89 10.56
C LYS A 57 -4.33 -3.89 11.01
N GLY A 58 -4.77 -2.67 11.35
CA GLY A 58 -3.89 -1.61 11.84
C GLY A 58 -2.78 -1.26 10.83
N ALA A 59 -3.14 -1.13 9.54
CA ALA A 59 -2.21 -0.85 8.46
C ALA A 59 -1.21 0.28 8.75
N PHE A 60 -1.70 1.40 9.31
CA PHE A 60 -0.84 2.52 9.69
C PHE A 60 -0.03 2.27 10.97
N ASP A 61 -0.58 1.55 11.95
CA ASP A 61 0.08 1.26 13.23
C ASP A 61 1.21 0.23 13.08
N ASN A 62 1.07 -0.68 12.13
CA ASN A 62 2.02 -1.76 11.86
C ASN A 62 3.03 -1.43 10.75
N LEU A 63 2.96 -0.23 10.17
CA LEU A 63 3.85 0.20 9.11
C LEU A 63 5.30 0.30 9.63
N GLN A 64 6.17 -0.58 9.15
CA GLN A 64 7.54 -0.66 9.63
C GLN A 64 8.37 0.52 9.13
N HIS A 65 9.04 1.26 10.03
CA HIS A 65 9.88 2.40 9.64
C HIS A 65 10.97 1.99 8.65
N ARG A 66 11.59 0.82 8.83
CA ARG A 66 12.55 0.25 7.88
C ARG A 66 11.99 0.07 6.47
N ALA A 67 10.72 -0.31 6.34
CA ALA A 67 10.10 -0.54 5.04
C ALA A 67 9.80 0.80 4.34
N ILE A 68 9.37 1.80 5.12
CA ILE A 68 9.16 3.17 4.64
C ILE A 68 10.47 3.76 4.11
N LEU A 69 11.53 3.73 4.92
CA LEU A 69 12.83 4.31 4.56
C LEU A 69 13.42 3.61 3.33
N LYS A 70 13.40 2.26 3.30
CA LYS A 70 13.83 1.49 2.11
C LYS A 70 13.04 1.89 0.86
N SER A 71 11.73 2.10 0.99
CA SER A 71 10.88 2.50 -0.14
C SER A 71 11.19 3.92 -0.62
N LEU A 72 11.51 4.85 0.28
CA LEU A 72 11.93 6.21 -0.05
C LEU A 72 13.27 6.22 -0.79
N ASP A 73 14.25 5.48 -0.27
CA ASP A 73 15.58 5.35 -0.87
C ASP A 73 15.52 4.79 -2.30
N ALA A 74 14.63 3.82 -2.54
CA ALA A 74 14.45 3.21 -3.86
C ALA A 74 13.80 4.13 -4.91
N ARG A 75 13.14 5.23 -4.52
CA ARG A 75 12.31 6.07 -5.43
C ARG A 75 12.98 7.39 -5.83
N ALA A 76 14.29 7.49 -5.66
CA ALA A 76 15.09 8.67 -6.01
C ALA A 76 14.44 9.99 -5.52
N CYS A 77 13.87 9.98 -4.32
CA CYS A 77 13.26 11.17 -3.74
C CYS A 77 14.33 12.27 -3.57
N PRO A 78 13.97 13.56 -3.73
CA PRO A 78 14.86 14.67 -3.46
C PRO A 78 15.50 14.52 -2.08
N VAL A 79 16.83 14.71 -2.00
CA VAL A 79 17.62 14.42 -0.79
C VAL A 79 17.05 15.09 0.46
N ASN A 80 16.51 16.30 0.31
CA ASN A 80 15.90 17.04 1.41
C ASN A 80 14.60 16.39 1.92
N ILE A 81 13.77 15.83 1.03
CA ILE A 81 12.55 15.09 1.40
C ILE A 81 12.95 13.78 2.08
N ASN A 82 13.90 13.06 1.50
CA ASN A 82 14.35 11.79 2.05
C ASN A 82 14.94 11.96 3.46
N ARG A 83 15.90 12.87 3.63
CA ARG A 83 16.52 13.18 4.93
C ARG A 83 15.50 13.56 6.01
N LEU A 84 14.46 14.29 5.63
CA LEU A 84 13.41 14.73 6.53
C LEU A 84 12.57 13.55 7.04
N PHE A 85 12.22 12.59 6.17
CA PHE A 85 11.54 11.36 6.59
C PHE A 85 12.45 10.42 7.38
N HIS A 86 13.76 10.36 7.07
CA HIS A 86 14.73 9.68 7.94
C HIS A 86 14.74 10.28 9.34
N SER A 87 14.84 11.60 9.45
CA SER A 87 14.83 12.30 10.75
C SER A 87 13.51 12.13 11.50
N LEU A 88 12.38 12.06 10.80
CA LEU A 88 11.06 11.79 11.39
C LEU A 88 10.95 10.33 11.87
N LEU A 89 11.51 9.42 11.08
CA LEU A 89 11.53 7.96 11.20
C LEU A 89 12.36 7.43 12.38
N GLN A 90 13.58 7.93 12.47
CA GLN A 90 14.66 7.30 13.23
C GLN A 90 14.66 7.71 14.70
N ASN A 91 15.18 6.82 15.55
CA ASN A 91 15.37 7.05 16.99
C ASN A 91 14.11 7.50 17.74
N ARG A 92 12.94 7.11 17.22
CA ARG A 92 11.65 7.39 17.84
C ARG A 92 11.52 6.60 19.14
N LYS A 93 11.11 7.30 20.20
CA LYS A 93 10.83 6.72 21.51
C LYS A 93 9.47 7.17 21.98
N VAL A 94 8.74 6.27 22.61
CA VAL A 94 7.48 6.56 23.30
C VAL A 94 7.75 6.44 24.79
N THR A 95 7.48 7.51 25.52
CA THR A 95 7.53 7.53 26.97
C THR A 95 6.10 7.52 27.50
N LEU A 96 5.82 6.62 28.44
CA LEU A 96 4.56 6.55 29.16
C LEU A 96 4.82 6.71 30.66
N LEU A 97 3.91 7.38 31.35
CA LEU A 97 3.86 7.38 32.80
C LEU A 97 2.93 6.24 33.23
N THR A 98 3.47 5.25 33.94
CA THR A 98 2.70 4.15 34.53
C THR A 98 2.62 4.34 36.04
N PRO A 99 1.74 3.59 36.75
CA PRO A 99 1.73 3.61 38.22
C PRO A 99 3.09 3.25 38.85
N GLN A 100 3.95 2.53 38.12
CA GLN A 100 5.31 2.15 38.54
C GLN A 100 6.38 3.17 38.13
N GLY A 101 6.00 4.29 37.50
CA GLY A 101 6.89 5.36 37.08
C GLY A 101 7.02 5.51 35.56
N ARG A 102 8.07 6.21 35.12
CA ARG A 102 8.30 6.54 33.71
C ARG A 102 8.91 5.36 32.96
N THR A 103 8.19 4.83 31.97
CA THR A 103 8.69 3.79 31.06
C THR A 103 8.94 4.38 29.68
N THR A 104 10.07 4.05 29.05
CA THR A 104 10.39 4.47 27.68
C THR A 104 10.67 3.26 26.80
N LYS A 105 10.09 3.22 25.60
CA LYS A 105 10.33 2.17 24.60
C LYS A 105 10.65 2.77 23.24
N ASP A 106 11.48 2.07 22.47
CA ASP A 106 11.72 2.42 21.08
C ASP A 106 10.48 2.14 20.23
N GLN A 107 10.16 3.07 19.33
CA GLN A 107 9.08 2.94 18.36
C GLN A 107 9.70 2.70 16.97
N LYS A 108 9.55 1.48 16.46
CA LYS A 108 10.12 1.05 15.16
C LYS A 108 9.07 0.88 14.05
N GLN A 109 7.81 1.11 14.39
CA GLN A 109 6.67 0.98 13.50
C GLN A 109 5.61 2.01 13.85
N GLY A 110 4.67 2.18 12.93
CA GLY A 110 3.56 3.11 13.08
C GLY A 110 3.84 4.43 12.40
N CYS A 111 2.82 4.99 11.76
CA CYS A 111 2.82 6.40 11.41
C CYS A 111 2.66 7.23 12.70
N PRO A 112 3.33 8.39 12.83
CA PRO A 112 3.03 9.31 13.92
C PRO A 112 1.53 9.65 13.89
N GLN A 113 0.81 9.32 14.96
CA GLN A 113 -0.63 9.54 15.05
C GLN A 113 -0.92 11.05 14.96
N GLY A 114 -1.87 11.44 14.11
CA GLY A 114 -2.13 12.85 13.79
C GLY A 114 -1.23 13.45 12.68
N SER A 115 -0.29 12.68 12.12
CA SER A 115 0.44 13.13 10.93
C SER A 115 -0.39 12.91 9.66
N CYS A 116 -0.47 13.95 8.82
CA CYS A 116 -1.09 13.86 7.49
C CYS A 116 -0.34 12.94 6.52
N SER A 117 0.84 12.44 6.92
CA SER A 117 1.72 11.62 6.08
C SER A 117 1.32 10.16 5.97
N GLY A 118 0.50 9.65 6.89
CA GLY A 118 0.14 8.22 6.96
C GLY A 118 -0.27 7.62 5.61
N PRO A 119 -1.22 8.23 4.88
CA PRO A 119 -1.64 7.77 3.56
C PRO A 119 -0.51 7.68 2.52
N ALA A 120 0.35 8.71 2.43
CA ALA A 120 1.47 8.70 1.48
C ALA A 120 2.52 7.64 1.85
N LEU A 121 2.78 7.45 3.15
CA LEU A 121 3.71 6.43 3.63
C LEU A 121 3.18 5.01 3.42
N TRP A 122 1.88 4.82 3.56
CA TRP A 122 1.21 3.57 3.22
C TRP A 122 1.37 3.26 1.74
N ASN A 123 1.07 4.23 0.87
CA ASN A 123 1.20 4.08 -0.57
C ASN A 123 2.60 3.65 -1.01
N LEU A 124 3.65 4.22 -0.38
CA LEU A 124 5.03 3.80 -0.63
C LEU A 124 5.25 2.30 -0.41
N VAL A 125 4.77 1.77 0.72
CA VAL A 125 4.98 0.36 1.12
C VAL A 125 4.04 -0.57 0.36
N ALA A 126 2.77 -0.20 0.20
CA ALA A 126 1.79 -0.99 -0.56
C ALA A 126 2.19 -1.15 -2.04
N ASN A 127 2.83 -0.13 -2.61
CA ASN A 127 3.36 -0.17 -3.98
C ASN A 127 4.35 -1.33 -4.20
N GLU A 128 5.13 -1.71 -3.19
CA GLU A 128 6.08 -2.83 -3.29
C GLU A 128 5.35 -4.16 -3.56
N ILE A 129 4.17 -4.35 -2.96
CA ILE A 129 3.33 -5.55 -3.18
C ILE A 129 2.78 -5.54 -4.61
N LEU A 130 2.33 -4.38 -5.09
CA LEU A 130 1.79 -4.22 -6.45
C LEU A 130 2.86 -4.42 -7.54
N ASN A 131 4.13 -4.16 -7.24
CA ASN A 131 5.24 -4.30 -8.17
C ASN A 131 5.92 -5.67 -8.12
N GLN A 132 5.50 -6.58 -7.22
CA GLN A 132 5.98 -7.96 -7.26
C GLN A 132 5.56 -8.67 -8.55
N VAL A 133 6.32 -9.70 -8.93
CA VAL A 133 5.93 -10.61 -10.00
C VAL A 133 4.87 -11.56 -9.46
N TRP A 134 3.65 -11.42 -9.97
CA TRP A 134 2.54 -12.30 -9.65
C TRP A 134 2.33 -13.32 -10.78
N PRO A 135 1.78 -14.51 -10.48
CA PRO A 135 1.41 -15.47 -11.52
C PRO A 135 0.53 -14.84 -12.60
N TYR A 136 0.62 -15.32 -13.85
CA TYR A 136 -0.05 -14.71 -15.02
C TYR A 136 -1.57 -14.51 -14.88
N ASN A 137 -2.20 -15.33 -14.05
CA ASN A 137 -3.62 -15.30 -13.79
C ASN A 137 -4.01 -14.48 -12.56
N VAL A 138 -3.04 -13.86 -11.88
CA VAL A 138 -3.22 -13.07 -10.68
C VAL A 138 -3.20 -11.58 -11.01
N TYR A 139 -4.23 -10.89 -10.55
CA TYR A 139 -4.28 -9.44 -10.62
C TYR A 139 -4.52 -8.87 -9.23
N ILE A 140 -3.85 -7.76 -8.92
CA ILE A 140 -3.93 -7.11 -7.61
C ILE A 140 -4.31 -5.65 -7.79
N LEU A 141 -5.24 -5.19 -6.96
CA LEU A 141 -5.66 -3.80 -6.81
C LEU A 141 -5.52 -3.38 -5.35
N GLN A 142 -5.17 -2.11 -5.12
CA GLN A 142 -5.17 -1.52 -3.79
C GLN A 142 -6.11 -0.30 -3.75
N PRO A 143 -7.36 -0.48 -3.28
CA PRO A 143 -8.32 0.62 -3.13
C PRO A 143 -8.10 1.50 -1.89
N SER A 144 -7.53 0.98 -0.81
CA SER A 144 -7.29 1.71 0.45
C SER A 144 -6.31 0.96 1.38
N GLN A 145 -6.69 0.61 2.61
CA GLN A 145 -5.89 -0.30 3.45
C GLN A 145 -6.11 -1.78 3.10
N MET A 146 -7.03 -2.04 2.17
CA MET A 146 -7.38 -3.35 1.66
C MET A 146 -6.62 -3.65 0.37
N ILE A 147 -6.25 -4.92 0.16
CA ILE A 147 -5.70 -5.45 -1.08
C ILE A 147 -6.70 -6.44 -1.67
N LEU A 148 -7.07 -6.23 -2.94
CA LEU A 148 -7.93 -7.13 -3.69
C LEU A 148 -7.06 -7.95 -4.64
N CYS A 149 -7.13 -9.27 -4.55
CA CYS A 149 -6.41 -10.20 -5.41
C CYS A 149 -7.44 -11.10 -6.13
N TRP A 150 -7.23 -11.45 -7.39
CA TRP A 150 -8.01 -12.53 -8.00
C TRP A 150 -7.19 -13.44 -8.88
N SER A 151 -7.65 -14.69 -9.01
CA SER A 151 -7.03 -15.70 -9.86
C SER A 151 -8.02 -16.22 -10.91
N LEU A 152 -7.55 -16.38 -12.14
CA LEU A 152 -8.29 -17.02 -13.23
C LEU A 152 -7.97 -18.52 -13.30
N LYS A 153 -9.01 -19.36 -13.25
CA LYS A 153 -8.89 -20.80 -13.56
C LYS A 153 -9.83 -21.16 -14.72
N ARG A 154 -9.31 -21.92 -15.69
CA ARG A 154 -10.12 -22.61 -16.69
C ARG A 154 -10.53 -23.94 -16.08
N ILE A 155 -11.83 -24.19 -15.89
CA ILE A 155 -12.32 -25.53 -15.55
C ILE A 155 -12.52 -26.26 -16.87
N GLN A 156 -11.70 -27.27 -17.13
CA GLN A 156 -12.05 -28.25 -18.16
C GLN A 156 -12.99 -29.26 -17.52
N ILE A 157 -14.27 -29.22 -17.87
CA ILE A 157 -15.17 -30.34 -17.63
C ILE A 157 -14.73 -31.41 -18.63
N LYS A 158 -14.04 -32.45 -18.16
CA LYS A 158 -13.94 -33.69 -18.93
C LYS A 158 -15.34 -34.31 -18.90
N THR A 159 -16.12 -34.10 -19.95
CA THR A 159 -17.27 -34.95 -20.24
C THR A 159 -16.72 -36.36 -20.46
N LEU A 160 -17.16 -37.30 -19.61
CA LEU A 160 -17.04 -38.73 -19.86
C LEU A 160 -17.99 -39.13 -21.00
#